data_AF-A0A0F9KDG1-F1
#
_entry.id   AF-A0A0F9KDG1-F1
#
_cell.length_a   1.000
_cell.length_b   1.000
_cell.length_c   1.000
_cell.angle_alpha   90.00
_cell.angle_beta   90.00
_cell.angle_gamma   90.00
#
_symmetry.space_group_name_H-M   'P 1'
#
loop_
_entity.id
_entity.type
_entity.pdbx_description
1 polymer ?
#
loop_
_entity_poly.entity_id
_entity_poly.type
_entity_poly.pdbx_seq_one_letter_code
_entity_poly.pdbx_strand_id
1 'polypeptide(L)'
;MGSTEIAAKPEHEEMQLESSIRQTIADIDRIRAFIKEGLKEGFDHAKIKGTPRPTLLQPGAEKVCLYLGVRPHYEIKTCDLGNGHVEYEVTCVLISRKTGEPVSEGVASASTMESKHRYRYIPTTDRPEEDEGKILKAKGLGKYQKDYHDQWVWMERIENPNPWDVRHTVKLMGCKRANVKAVRTLAALSEIFAQDLEDFPSVAAVEPSEDVAEAPQGRVIREEVPDTHLTEAIGEPPQAAAKPPEPKRNGKKTVTVRFEGNFAFISGDTYDIKRQISQGMSGKWQKESKEWKVASVWVSCQGGLEEVCQENRIELVEQQETPAS
;
A
#
# COMPACT_ATOMS: atom_id res chain seq x y z
N MET A 1 37.99 25.12 -60.40
CA MET A 1 36.57 25.06 -59.96
C MET A 1 36.61 25.15 -58.46
N GLY A 2 36.37 26.35 -57.93
CA GLY A 2 36.48 26.64 -56.50
C GLY A 2 35.19 26.25 -55.79
N SER A 3 35.31 25.37 -54.79
CA SER A 3 34.26 25.12 -53.82
C SER A 3 34.42 26.12 -52.69
N THR A 4 33.55 27.13 -52.65
CA THR A 4 33.49 28.10 -51.57
C THR A 4 32.72 27.49 -50.41
N GLU A 5 33.43 27.05 -49.36
CA GLU A 5 32.83 26.79 -48.05
C GLU A 5 32.34 28.13 -47.48
N ILE A 6 31.03 28.32 -47.43
CA ILE A 6 30.40 29.46 -46.78
C ILE A 6 30.37 29.15 -45.28
N ALA A 7 31.38 29.62 -44.54
CA ALA A 7 31.33 29.67 -43.09
C ALA A 7 30.11 30.54 -42.68
N ALA A 8 29.21 29.99 -41.86
CA ALA A 8 28.08 30.75 -41.34
C ALA A 8 28.60 31.97 -40.56
N LYS A 9 28.01 33.15 -40.81
CA LYS A 9 28.42 34.38 -40.13
C LYS A 9 28.04 34.35 -38.65
N PRO A 10 28.88 34.87 -37.74
CA PRO A 10 28.66 34.81 -36.28
C PRO A 10 27.30 35.40 -35.83
N GLU A 11 26.81 36.44 -36.51
CA GLU A 11 25.50 37.06 -36.22
C GLU A 11 24.30 36.12 -36.48
N HIS A 12 24.42 35.19 -37.44
CA HIS A 12 23.37 34.22 -37.74
C HIS A 12 23.33 33.08 -36.72
N GLU A 13 24.49 32.66 -36.21
CA GLU A 13 24.60 31.67 -35.14
C GLU A 13 24.06 32.22 -33.81
N GLU A 14 24.37 33.47 -33.46
CA GLU A 14 23.79 34.14 -32.29
C GLU A 14 22.27 34.25 -32.37
N MET A 15 21.73 34.65 -33.53
CA MET A 15 20.27 34.74 -33.72
C MET A 15 19.58 33.38 -33.62
N GLN A 16 20.20 32.32 -34.15
CA GLN A 16 19.69 30.95 -34.02
C GLN A 16 19.72 30.49 -32.55
N LEU A 17 20.80 30.76 -31.84
CA LEU A 17 20.91 30.43 -30.42
C LEU A 17 19.85 31.17 -29.58
N GLU A 18 19.67 32.46 -29.79
CA GLU A 18 18.62 33.24 -29.12
C GLU A 18 17.22 32.67 -29.39
N SER A 19 16.93 32.30 -30.64
CA SER A 19 15.64 31.69 -30.99
C SER A 19 15.45 30.34 -30.31
N SER A 20 16.51 29.54 -30.21
CA SER A 20 16.49 28.25 -29.52
C SER A 20 16.26 28.41 -28.02
N ILE A 21 16.89 29.41 -27.39
CA ILE A 21 16.69 29.71 -25.96
C ILE A 21 15.24 30.09 -25.71
N ARG A 22 14.66 30.98 -26.52
CA ARG A 22 13.25 31.38 -26.39
C ARG A 22 12.31 30.19 -26.56
N GLN A 23 12.61 29.29 -27.49
CA GLN A 23 11.84 28.06 -27.69
C GLN A 23 11.91 27.15 -26.47
N THR A 24 13.11 26.92 -25.92
CA THR A 24 13.29 26.10 -24.70
C THR A 24 12.53 26.67 -23.50
N ILE A 25 12.55 27.99 -23.30
CA ILE A 25 11.80 28.64 -22.23
C ILE A 25 10.29 28.41 -22.42
N ALA A 26 9.79 28.57 -23.64
CA ALA A 26 8.38 28.29 -23.95
C ALA A 26 8.01 26.81 -23.72
N ASP A 27 8.91 25.88 -24.00
CA ASP A 27 8.70 24.44 -23.75
C ASP A 27 8.60 24.14 -22.25
N ILE A 28 9.48 24.75 -21.45
CA ILE A 28 9.46 24.66 -19.98
C ILE A 28 8.14 25.21 -19.42
N ASP A 29 7.67 26.35 -19.92
CA ASP A 29 6.41 26.92 -19.44
C ASP A 29 5.20 26.07 -19.84
N ARG A 30 5.22 25.51 -21.05
CA ARG A 30 4.16 24.59 -21.52
C ARG A 30 4.06 23.34 -20.66
N ILE A 31 5.20 22.72 -20.29
CA ILE A 31 5.17 21.53 -19.44
C ILE A 31 4.77 21.85 -17.99
N ARG A 32 5.19 23.01 -17.47
CA ARG A 32 4.74 23.48 -16.15
C ARG A 32 3.23 23.69 -16.11
N ALA A 33 2.66 24.30 -17.15
CA ALA A 33 1.21 24.46 -17.30
C ALA A 33 0.50 23.09 -17.36
N PHE A 34 1.01 22.17 -18.19
CA PHE A 34 0.47 20.81 -18.27
C PHE A 34 0.50 20.09 -16.91
N ILE A 35 1.58 20.22 -16.14
CA ILE A 35 1.67 19.57 -14.82
C ILE A 35 0.66 20.16 -13.85
N LYS A 36 0.54 21.49 -13.81
CA LYS A 36 -0.36 22.20 -12.91
C LYS A 36 -1.83 21.88 -13.21
N GLU A 37 -2.20 21.77 -14.48
CA GLU A 37 -3.60 21.61 -14.90
C GLU A 37 -3.98 20.14 -15.17
N GLY A 38 -3.03 19.33 -15.64
CA GLY A 38 -3.25 17.97 -16.12
C GLY A 38 -2.96 16.85 -15.11
N LEU A 39 -2.20 17.13 -14.04
CA LEU A 39 -1.90 16.15 -13.00
C LEU A 39 -2.72 16.40 -11.73
N LYS A 40 -3.37 15.34 -11.24
CA LYS A 40 -4.20 15.33 -10.05
C LYS A 40 -3.38 14.94 -8.81
N GLU A 41 -3.45 15.76 -7.78
CA GLU A 41 -2.86 15.44 -6.47
C GLU A 41 -3.52 14.19 -5.86
N GLY A 42 -2.73 13.35 -5.21
CA GLY A 42 -3.14 12.07 -4.62
C GLY A 42 -3.21 10.90 -5.60
N PHE A 43 -3.17 11.15 -6.92
CA PHE A 43 -3.23 10.11 -7.95
C PHE A 43 -2.02 10.14 -8.89
N ASP A 44 -1.74 11.29 -9.49
CA ASP A 44 -0.63 11.45 -10.43
C ASP A 44 0.66 11.88 -9.72
N HIS A 45 0.52 12.60 -8.61
CA HIS A 45 1.61 12.97 -7.72
C HIS A 45 1.09 13.04 -6.28
N ALA A 46 1.97 12.86 -5.29
CA ALA A 46 1.60 12.90 -3.89
C ALA A 46 2.64 13.61 -3.03
N LYS A 47 2.20 14.42 -2.07
CA LYS A 47 3.08 15.05 -1.08
C LYS A 47 3.24 14.13 0.12
N ILE A 48 4.46 13.64 0.33
CA ILE A 48 4.79 12.78 1.48
C ILE A 48 5.03 13.67 2.70
N LYS A 49 4.51 13.27 3.86
CA LYS A 49 4.70 14.01 5.12
C LYS A 49 6.19 14.19 5.41
N GLY A 50 6.60 15.42 5.70
CA GLY A 50 7.99 15.77 5.97
C GLY A 50 8.84 16.04 4.72
N THR A 51 8.26 16.01 3.52
CA THR A 51 8.98 16.33 2.27
C THR A 51 8.63 17.75 1.78
N PRO A 52 9.60 18.53 1.27
CA PRO A 52 9.35 19.88 0.80
C PRO A 52 8.57 19.90 -0.53
N ARG A 53 8.78 18.89 -1.38
CA ARG A 53 8.21 18.77 -2.72
C ARG A 53 7.39 17.49 -2.88
N PRO A 54 6.33 17.50 -3.71
CA PRO A 54 5.58 16.29 -4.03
C PRO A 54 6.45 15.28 -4.78
N THR A 55 6.04 14.02 -4.79
CA THR A 55 6.66 12.96 -5.59
C THR A 55 5.78 12.63 -6.79
N LEU A 56 6.37 12.51 -7.97
CA LEU A 56 5.67 12.06 -9.17
C LEU A 56 5.39 10.56 -9.06
N LEU A 57 4.14 10.16 -9.28
CA LEU A 57 3.72 8.76 -9.28
C LEU A 57 3.64 8.23 -10.71
N GLN A 58 3.60 6.91 -10.84
CA GLN A 58 3.52 6.23 -12.15
C GLN A 58 2.41 6.77 -13.07
N PRO A 59 1.15 6.98 -12.61
CA PRO A 59 0.12 7.53 -13.50
C PRO A 59 0.46 8.92 -14.04
N GLY A 60 1.11 9.75 -13.23
CA GLY A 60 1.58 11.06 -13.65
C GLY A 60 2.72 10.98 -14.67
N ALA A 61 3.69 10.09 -14.45
CA ALA A 61 4.77 9.85 -15.41
C ALA A 61 4.25 9.36 -16.77
N GLU A 62 3.25 8.47 -16.79
CA GLU A 62 2.61 7.99 -18.02
C GLU A 62 1.87 9.11 -18.77
N LYS A 63 1.20 10.01 -18.06
CA LYS A 63 0.56 11.20 -18.66
C LYS A 63 1.59 12.14 -19.28
N VAL A 64 2.71 12.36 -18.60
CA VAL A 64 3.81 13.18 -19.16
C VAL A 64 4.42 12.49 -20.39
N CYS A 65 4.60 11.18 -20.37
CA CYS A 65 5.03 10.42 -21.56
C CYS A 65 4.07 10.62 -22.74
N LEU A 66 2.76 10.57 -22.48
CA LEU A 66 1.74 10.81 -23.50
C LEU A 66 1.82 12.24 -24.04
N TYR A 67 1.92 13.23 -23.15
CA TYR A 67 2.02 14.64 -23.50
C TYR A 67 3.25 14.94 -24.36
N LEU A 68 4.41 14.38 -24.00
CA LEU A 68 5.66 14.54 -24.75
C LEU A 68 5.77 13.66 -26.00
N GLY A 69 4.77 12.80 -26.25
CA GLY A 69 4.79 11.90 -27.39
C GLY A 69 5.94 10.90 -27.34
N VAL A 70 6.29 10.40 -26.16
CA VAL A 70 7.32 9.37 -25.96
C VAL A 70 6.71 8.04 -25.53
N ARG A 71 7.49 6.96 -25.63
CA ARG A 71 7.13 5.65 -25.09
C ARG A 71 8.32 5.06 -24.32
N PRO A 72 8.09 4.43 -23.17
CA PRO A 72 9.16 3.73 -22.47
C PRO A 72 9.49 2.41 -23.17
N HIS A 73 10.78 2.10 -23.25
CA HIS A 73 11.33 0.81 -23.62
C HIS A 73 12.23 0.36 -22.46
N TYR A 74 12.11 -0.90 -22.03
CA TYR A 74 12.80 -1.39 -20.85
C TYR A 74 13.83 -2.46 -21.19
N GLU A 75 15.05 -2.23 -20.77
CA GLU A 75 16.10 -3.23 -20.69
C GLU A 75 16.21 -3.68 -19.24
N ILE A 76 16.07 -4.98 -19.00
CA ILE A 76 15.99 -5.55 -17.65
C ILE A 76 17.06 -6.63 -17.51
N LYS A 77 18.02 -6.39 -16.63
CA LYS A 77 19.01 -7.36 -16.22
C LYS A 77 18.60 -7.96 -14.88
N THR A 78 18.59 -9.28 -14.81
CA THR A 78 18.26 -10.04 -13.59
C THR A 78 19.54 -10.55 -12.96
N CYS A 79 19.76 -10.22 -11.69
CA CYS A 79 20.90 -10.66 -10.91
C CYS A 79 20.39 -11.62 -9.81
N ASP A 80 20.86 -12.86 -9.83
CA ASP A 80 20.58 -13.84 -8.77
C ASP A 80 21.41 -13.49 -7.52
N LEU A 81 20.74 -13.39 -6.37
CA LEU A 81 21.37 -13.09 -5.08
C LEU A 81 21.47 -14.32 -4.17
N GLY A 82 21.06 -15.49 -4.64
CA GLY A 82 20.99 -16.72 -3.86
C GLY A 82 19.73 -16.82 -3.00
N ASN A 83 19.44 -18.02 -2.48
CA ASN A 83 18.28 -18.30 -1.61
C ASN A 83 16.92 -17.86 -2.20
N GLY A 84 16.78 -17.89 -3.53
CA GLY A 84 15.57 -17.44 -4.21
C GLY A 84 15.43 -15.91 -4.35
N HIS A 85 16.36 -15.12 -3.81
CA HIS A 85 16.39 -13.69 -3.97
C HIS A 85 16.95 -13.26 -5.33
N VAL A 86 16.39 -12.17 -5.87
CA VAL A 86 16.89 -11.50 -7.07
C VAL A 86 16.93 -10.00 -6.88
N GLU A 87 17.79 -9.37 -7.68
CA GLU A 87 17.77 -7.96 -7.99
C GLU A 87 17.50 -7.75 -9.49
N TYR A 88 16.68 -6.76 -9.81
CA TYR A 88 16.46 -6.30 -11.16
C TYR A 88 17.15 -4.95 -11.33
N GLU A 89 18.12 -4.89 -12.23
CA GLU A 89 18.66 -3.65 -12.78
C GLU A 89 17.83 -3.30 -14.01
N VAL A 90 17.14 -2.15 -13.98
CA VAL A 90 16.21 -1.73 -15.03
C VAL A 90 16.66 -0.41 -15.63
N THR A 91 16.87 -0.41 -16.94
CA THR A 91 17.08 0.80 -17.74
C THR A 91 15.81 1.06 -18.54
N CYS A 92 15.19 2.22 -18.30
CA CYS A 92 14.06 2.71 -19.08
C CYS A 92 14.57 3.75 -20.09
N VAL A 93 14.51 3.42 -21.37
CA VAL A 93 14.82 4.33 -22.49
C VAL A 93 13.52 4.92 -23.01
N LEU A 94 13.39 6.25 -22.99
CA LEU A 94 12.28 6.95 -23.60
C LEU A 94 12.55 7.14 -25.08
N ILE A 95 11.66 6.61 -25.92
CA ILE A 95 11.75 6.67 -27.37
C ILE A 95 10.70 7.67 -27.89
N SER A 96 11.14 8.61 -28.72
CA SER A 96 10.25 9.54 -29.43
C SER A 96 9.30 8.76 -30.34
N ARG A 97 7.99 8.96 -30.21
CA ARG A 97 7.01 8.36 -31.12
C ARG A 97 7.06 8.97 -32.52
N LYS A 98 7.58 10.19 -32.64
CA LYS A 98 7.71 10.92 -33.91
C LYS A 98 8.92 10.47 -34.71
N THR A 99 10.08 10.34 -34.08
CA THR A 99 11.35 10.06 -34.76
C THR A 99 11.81 8.60 -34.60
N GLY A 100 11.32 7.89 -33.57
CA GLY A 100 11.79 6.54 -33.25
C GLY A 100 13.14 6.51 -32.52
N GLU A 101 13.72 7.66 -32.22
CA GLU A 101 15.03 7.78 -31.57
C GLU A 101 14.92 7.83 -30.04
N PRO A 102 15.94 7.34 -29.31
CA PRO A 102 16.03 7.51 -27.86
C PRO A 102 16.25 8.99 -27.51
N VAL A 103 15.47 9.50 -26.56
CA VAL A 103 15.53 10.92 -26.14
C VAL A 103 15.93 11.11 -24.67
N SER A 104 15.78 10.08 -23.85
CA SER A 104 16.20 10.11 -22.44
C SER A 104 16.28 8.70 -21.87
N GLU A 105 16.99 8.57 -20.76
CA GLU A 105 17.13 7.31 -20.03
C GLU A 105 16.92 7.52 -18.52
N GLY A 106 16.44 6.46 -17.87
CA GLY A 106 16.32 6.39 -16.42
C GLY A 106 16.70 5.01 -15.94
N VAL A 107 17.66 4.95 -15.02
CA VAL A 107 18.13 3.70 -14.41
C VAL A 107 17.59 3.55 -13.00
N ALA A 108 17.15 2.35 -12.65
CA ALA A 108 16.72 2.01 -11.31
C ALA A 108 17.04 0.55 -10.99
N SER A 109 17.16 0.24 -9.70
CA SER A 109 17.19 -1.13 -9.22
C SER A 109 16.02 -1.40 -8.26
N ALA A 110 15.60 -2.66 -8.24
CA ALA A 110 14.67 -3.15 -7.24
C ALA A 110 15.04 -4.58 -6.85
N SER A 111 15.01 -4.87 -5.55
CA SER A 111 15.47 -6.15 -5.01
C SER A 111 14.44 -6.81 -4.11
N THR A 112 14.36 -8.13 -4.19
CA THR A 112 13.62 -8.96 -3.22
C THR A 112 14.22 -8.88 -1.82
N MET A 113 15.45 -8.38 -1.67
CA MET A 113 16.08 -8.09 -0.38
C MET A 113 15.61 -6.76 0.25
N GLU A 114 14.84 -5.92 -0.45
CA GLU A 114 14.21 -4.74 0.15
C GLU A 114 13.28 -5.14 1.31
N SER A 115 13.31 -4.42 2.43
CA SER A 115 12.59 -4.80 3.66
C SER A 115 11.10 -5.12 3.46
N LYS A 116 10.42 -4.41 2.56
CA LYS A 116 9.00 -4.64 2.21
C LYS A 116 8.74 -5.99 1.50
N HIS A 117 9.74 -6.51 0.79
CA HIS A 117 9.66 -7.75 0.02
C HIS A 117 10.33 -8.92 0.74
N ARG A 118 11.42 -8.63 1.46
CA ARG A 118 12.24 -9.61 2.17
C ARG A 118 11.57 -10.20 3.39
N TYR A 119 10.73 -9.44 4.10
CA TYR A 119 10.19 -9.89 5.38
C TYR A 119 8.69 -10.10 5.35
N ARG A 120 8.22 -11.03 6.18
CA ARG A 120 6.82 -11.33 6.45
C ARG A 120 6.59 -11.35 7.94
N TYR A 121 5.41 -10.92 8.34
CA TYR A 121 4.94 -11.09 9.72
C TYR A 121 4.04 -12.31 9.74
N ILE A 122 4.43 -13.35 10.47
CA ILE A 122 3.65 -14.58 10.63
C ILE A 122 3.21 -14.72 12.09
N PRO A 123 2.00 -15.24 12.35
CA PRO A 123 1.58 -15.52 13.72
C PRO A 123 2.45 -16.65 14.27
N THR A 124 2.92 -16.51 15.50
CA THR A 124 3.63 -17.58 16.22
C THR A 124 2.85 -17.98 17.47
N THR A 125 3.01 -19.24 17.86
CA THR A 125 2.47 -19.77 19.12
C THR A 125 3.31 -19.30 20.31
N ASP A 126 4.60 -19.07 20.08
CA ASP A 126 5.55 -18.65 21.11
C ASP A 126 5.47 -17.14 21.30
N ARG A 127 4.53 -16.74 22.16
CA ARG A 127 4.32 -15.34 22.51
C ARG A 127 5.41 -14.89 23.49
N PRO A 128 6.17 -13.83 23.19
CA PRO A 128 7.13 -13.27 24.12
C PRO A 128 6.43 -12.61 25.31
N GLU A 129 7.15 -12.49 26.43
CA GLU A 129 6.70 -11.70 27.58
C GLU A 129 6.46 -10.24 27.16
N GLU A 130 5.68 -9.50 27.95
CA GLU A 130 5.22 -8.17 27.55
C GLU A 130 6.38 -7.19 27.30
N ASP A 131 7.37 -7.18 28.20
CA ASP A 131 8.52 -6.28 28.10
C ASP A 131 9.47 -6.70 26.97
N GLU A 132 9.68 -8.00 26.77
CA GLU A 132 10.41 -8.51 25.62
C GLU A 132 9.70 -8.17 24.30
N GLY A 133 8.38 -8.32 24.25
CA GLY A 133 7.55 -7.96 23.10
C GLY A 133 7.66 -6.47 22.76
N LYS A 134 7.72 -5.58 23.77
CA LYS A 134 7.97 -4.14 23.57
C LYS A 134 9.34 -3.92 22.91
N ILE A 135 10.38 -4.61 23.39
CA ILE A 135 11.74 -4.52 22.84
C ILE A 135 11.80 -5.04 21.39
N LEU A 136 11.21 -6.20 21.11
CA LEU A 136 11.17 -6.80 19.77
C LEU A 136 10.38 -5.94 18.79
N LYS A 137 9.27 -5.34 19.24
CA LYS A 137 8.49 -4.39 18.44
C LYS A 137 9.29 -3.14 18.11
N ALA A 138 10.00 -2.58 19.09
CA ALA A 138 10.87 -1.41 18.88
C ALA A 138 12.02 -1.72 17.90
N LYS A 139 12.55 -2.94 17.92
CA LYS A 139 13.55 -3.42 16.95
C LYS A 139 12.95 -3.79 15.58
N GLY A 140 11.63 -3.74 15.44
CA GLY A 140 10.92 -4.14 14.23
C GLY A 140 11.04 -5.62 13.90
N LEU A 141 11.26 -6.48 14.90
CA LEU A 141 11.37 -7.95 14.77
C LEU A 141 10.03 -8.66 15.01
N GLY A 142 9.00 -7.93 15.41
CA GLY A 142 7.65 -8.47 15.53
C GLY A 142 6.64 -7.38 15.84
N LYS A 143 5.37 -7.74 15.84
CA LYS A 143 4.28 -6.84 16.21
C LYS A 143 3.07 -7.62 16.71
N TYR A 144 2.30 -7.02 17.60
CA TYR A 144 0.97 -7.51 17.91
C TYR A 144 0.00 -7.14 16.79
N GLN A 145 -0.81 -8.11 16.37
CA GLN A 145 -1.87 -7.91 15.39
C GLN A 145 -3.10 -8.73 15.82
N LYS A 146 -4.30 -8.21 15.56
CA LYS A 146 -5.53 -8.98 15.77
C LYS A 146 -5.70 -10.01 14.65
N ASP A 147 -6.02 -11.24 15.03
CA ASP A 147 -6.37 -12.29 14.09
C ASP A 147 -7.82 -12.13 13.58
N TYR A 148 -8.30 -13.11 12.80
CA TYR A 148 -9.68 -13.10 12.29
C TYR A 148 -10.74 -13.21 13.41
N HIS A 149 -10.38 -13.74 14.58
CA HIS A 149 -11.27 -13.91 15.73
C HIS A 149 -11.16 -12.76 16.75
N ASP A 150 -10.55 -11.63 16.37
CA ASP A 150 -10.33 -10.45 17.22
C ASP A 150 -9.41 -10.69 18.43
N GLN A 151 -8.60 -11.77 18.39
CA GLN A 151 -7.63 -12.11 19.42
C GLN A 151 -6.27 -11.50 19.07
N TRP A 152 -5.59 -10.96 20.09
CA TRP A 152 -4.23 -10.44 19.93
C TRP A 152 -3.23 -11.59 19.82
N VAL A 153 -2.62 -11.71 18.64
CA VAL A 153 -1.53 -12.65 18.38
C VAL A 153 -0.22 -11.89 18.17
N TRP A 154 0.87 -12.50 18.63
CA TRP A 154 2.21 -12.01 18.32
C TRP A 154 2.58 -12.45 16.91
N MET A 155 2.96 -11.48 16.08
CA MET A 155 3.44 -11.70 14.74
C MET A 155 4.95 -11.54 14.72
N GLU A 156 5.67 -12.62 14.45
CA GLU A 156 7.12 -12.60 14.32
C GLU A 156 7.51 -12.17 12.91
N ARG A 157 8.54 -11.32 12.79
CA ARG A 157 9.10 -10.92 11.50
C ARG A 157 10.14 -11.94 11.08
N ILE A 158 9.77 -12.76 10.11
CA ILE A 158 10.67 -13.72 9.49
C ILE A 158 11.07 -13.25 8.09
N GLU A 159 12.17 -13.81 7.58
CA GLU A 159 12.48 -13.72 6.15
C GLU A 159 11.40 -14.45 5.35
N ASN A 160 11.06 -13.91 4.18
CA ASN A 160 9.99 -14.41 3.35
C ASN A 160 10.34 -15.84 2.91
N PRO A 161 9.54 -16.86 3.30
CA PRO A 161 9.84 -18.25 2.99
C PRO A 161 9.75 -18.54 1.48
N ASN A 162 9.03 -17.70 0.73
CA ASN A 162 8.95 -17.80 -0.72
C ASN A 162 9.25 -16.44 -1.38
N PRO A 163 10.54 -16.09 -1.58
CA PRO A 163 10.93 -14.89 -2.31
C PRO A 163 10.47 -14.89 -3.78
N TRP A 164 10.10 -16.05 -4.34
CA TRP A 164 9.69 -16.17 -5.73
C TRP A 164 8.38 -15.44 -6.01
N ASP A 165 7.43 -15.46 -5.09
CA ASP A 165 6.10 -14.85 -5.23
C ASP A 165 6.17 -13.33 -5.43
N VAL A 166 7.20 -12.68 -4.90
CA VAL A 166 7.37 -11.23 -5.03
C VAL A 166 8.21 -10.81 -6.22
N ARG A 167 8.89 -11.73 -6.92
CA ARG A 167 9.82 -11.40 -8.01
C ARG A 167 9.17 -10.52 -9.09
N HIS A 168 7.96 -10.86 -9.52
CA HIS A 168 7.25 -10.04 -10.51
C HIS A 168 6.92 -8.65 -9.99
N THR A 169 6.45 -8.55 -8.75
CA THR A 169 6.19 -7.26 -8.10
C THR A 169 7.47 -6.41 -8.03
N VAL A 170 8.60 -6.99 -7.63
CA VAL A 170 9.89 -6.29 -7.59
C VAL A 170 10.32 -5.83 -8.98
N LYS A 171 10.15 -6.67 -10.01
CA LYS A 171 10.43 -6.29 -11.41
C LYS A 171 9.60 -5.08 -11.84
N LEU A 172 8.29 -5.10 -11.56
CA LEU A 172 7.40 -3.98 -11.87
C LEU A 172 7.78 -2.70 -11.12
N MET A 173 8.22 -2.82 -9.86
CA MET A 173 8.74 -1.69 -9.09
C MET A 173 9.99 -1.07 -9.72
N GLY A 174 10.92 -1.91 -10.20
CA GLY A 174 12.09 -1.44 -10.95
C GLY A 174 11.71 -0.67 -12.21
N CYS A 175 10.78 -1.20 -13.01
CA CYS A 175 10.26 -0.52 -14.21
C CYS A 175 9.58 0.82 -13.89
N LYS A 176 8.79 0.86 -12.80
CA LYS A 176 8.12 2.07 -12.34
C LYS A 176 9.15 3.17 -11.98
N ARG A 177 10.12 2.84 -11.12
CA ARG A 177 11.19 3.77 -10.70
C ARG A 177 12.00 4.28 -11.90
N ALA A 178 12.39 3.37 -12.79
CA ALA A 178 13.17 3.70 -13.98
C ALA A 178 12.40 4.65 -14.91
N ASN A 179 11.10 4.43 -15.12
CA ASN A 179 10.24 5.29 -15.92
C ASN A 179 10.07 6.68 -15.30
N VAL A 180 9.71 6.75 -14.02
CA VAL A 180 9.57 8.03 -13.31
C VAL A 180 10.88 8.82 -13.39
N LYS A 181 12.02 8.16 -13.23
CA LYS A 181 13.34 8.79 -13.37
C LYS A 181 13.59 9.32 -14.79
N ALA A 182 13.36 8.50 -15.82
CA ALA A 182 13.56 8.90 -17.21
C ALA A 182 12.67 10.10 -17.58
N VAL A 183 11.41 10.08 -17.16
CA VAL A 183 10.46 11.17 -17.40
C VAL A 183 10.90 12.45 -16.69
N ARG A 184 11.29 12.37 -15.41
CA ARG A 184 11.77 13.55 -14.65
C ARG A 184 13.01 14.17 -15.29
N THR A 185 13.91 13.35 -15.83
CA THR A 185 15.10 13.80 -16.56
C THR A 185 14.71 14.49 -17.87
N LEU A 186 13.90 13.84 -18.72
CA LEU A 186 13.47 14.38 -20.01
C LEU A 186 12.72 15.71 -19.87
N ALA A 187 11.82 15.79 -18.89
CA ALA A 187 10.91 16.90 -18.70
C ALA A 187 11.45 18.01 -17.77
N ALA A 188 12.70 17.89 -17.28
CA ALA A 188 13.31 18.80 -16.31
C ALA A 188 12.48 19.01 -15.03
N LEU A 189 11.83 17.96 -14.52
CA LEU A 189 10.85 18.07 -13.43
C LEU A 189 11.43 17.97 -12.03
N SER A 190 12.76 17.96 -11.92
CA SER A 190 13.44 17.89 -10.62
C SER A 190 13.22 19.13 -9.74
N GLU A 191 12.83 20.25 -10.34
CA GLU A 191 12.42 21.47 -9.63
C GLU A 191 11.07 21.29 -8.93
N ILE A 192 10.13 20.58 -9.56
CA ILE A 192 8.75 20.42 -9.09
C ILE A 192 8.63 19.19 -8.18
N PHE A 193 9.19 18.06 -8.61
CA PHE A 193 9.03 16.78 -7.93
C PHE A 193 10.31 16.36 -7.20
N ALA A 194 10.14 15.89 -5.96
CA ALA A 194 11.17 15.16 -5.22
C ALA A 194 11.53 13.85 -5.93
N GLN A 195 12.71 13.33 -5.60
CA GLN A 195 13.25 12.12 -6.21
C GLN A 195 12.87 10.89 -5.39
N ASP A 196 12.33 9.86 -6.05
CA ASP A 196 12.29 8.46 -5.62
C ASP A 196 11.78 8.21 -4.18
N LEU A 197 10.84 9.02 -3.66
CA LEU A 197 10.26 8.86 -2.32
C LEU A 197 8.96 8.03 -2.31
N GLU A 198 8.42 7.65 -3.45
CA GLU A 198 7.10 7.00 -3.56
C GLU A 198 7.02 5.58 -2.98
N ASP A 199 8.15 5.01 -2.59
CA ASP A 199 8.28 3.67 -2.03
C ASP A 199 8.45 3.61 -0.52
N PHE A 200 8.57 4.77 0.14
CA PHE A 200 8.51 4.81 1.58
C PHE A 200 7.04 4.60 1.99
N PRO A 201 6.74 3.61 2.85
CA PRO A 201 5.41 3.52 3.43
C PRO A 201 5.14 4.88 4.09
N SER A 202 4.03 5.51 3.72
CA SER A 202 3.61 6.73 4.38
C SER A 202 3.58 6.42 5.88
N VAL A 203 4.38 7.17 6.66
CA VAL A 203 4.30 7.12 8.11
C VAL A 203 3.03 7.88 8.49
N ALA A 204 1.88 7.29 8.17
CA ALA A 204 0.54 7.81 8.36
C ALA A 204 -0.41 6.66 8.70
N ALA A 205 -0.14 6.04 9.84
CA ALA A 205 -1.12 5.44 10.75
C ALA A 205 -0.40 5.03 12.05
N VAL A 206 0.33 5.96 12.65
CA VAL A 206 0.51 5.94 14.10
C VAL A 206 -0.43 7.04 14.56
N GLU A 207 -1.65 6.64 14.94
CA GLU A 207 -2.50 7.44 15.82
C GLU A 207 -1.59 7.93 16.95
N PRO A 208 -1.54 9.24 17.28
CA PRO A 208 -0.78 9.69 18.42
C PRO A 208 -1.38 9.02 19.65
N SER A 209 -0.68 8.05 20.23
CA SER A 209 -0.94 7.66 21.61
C SER A 209 -0.65 8.89 22.45
N GLU A 210 -1.71 9.48 23.00
CA GLU A 210 -1.63 10.39 24.13
C GLU A 210 -0.96 9.62 25.28
N ASP A 211 0.36 9.69 25.34
CA ASP A 211 1.19 9.40 26.52
C ASP A 211 2.67 9.50 26.09
N VAL A 212 3.14 10.74 25.90
CA VAL A 212 4.58 11.03 25.98
C VAL A 212 4.72 12.24 26.90
N ALA A 213 4.68 11.96 28.21
CA ALA A 213 5.22 12.88 29.19
C ALA A 213 6.73 13.03 28.94
N GLU A 214 7.19 14.27 28.98
CA GLU A 214 8.55 14.74 28.71
C GLU A 214 9.65 13.88 29.34
N ALA A 215 10.67 13.58 28.55
CA ALA A 215 11.95 13.10 29.04
C ALA A 215 12.67 14.23 29.80
N PRO A 216 13.11 14.04 31.06
CA PRO A 216 13.99 15.01 31.69
C PRO A 216 15.44 14.79 31.23
N GLN A 217 16.05 15.89 30.78
CA GLN A 217 17.48 16.01 30.52
C GLN A 217 18.28 15.87 31.82
N GLY A 218 19.50 15.35 31.69
CA GLY A 218 20.31 14.83 32.79
C GLY A 218 20.83 15.84 33.82
N ARG A 219 21.12 15.31 35.01
CA ARG A 219 22.12 15.83 35.95
C ARG A 219 22.71 14.65 36.73
N VAL A 220 24.04 14.65 36.89
CA VAL A 220 24.85 13.63 37.58
C VAL A 220 25.05 14.04 39.06
N ILE A 221 25.42 13.05 39.90
CA ILE A 221 26.05 13.10 41.26
C ILE A 221 25.00 12.98 42.41
N ARG A 222 25.04 12.11 43.44
CA ARG A 222 26.08 11.35 44.22
C ARG A 222 25.40 10.18 45.02
N GLU A 223 26.21 9.24 45.52
CA GLU A 223 25.88 8.12 46.45
C GLU A 223 25.20 8.54 47.77
N GLU A 224 24.33 7.66 48.33
CA GLU A 224 24.41 7.05 49.68
C GLU A 224 23.20 6.12 49.97
N VAL A 225 23.46 5.02 50.68
CA VAL A 225 22.54 4.03 51.33
C VAL A 225 22.75 4.20 52.86
N PRO A 226 21.91 3.76 53.86
CA PRO A 226 20.83 2.75 53.83
C PRO A 226 19.61 2.95 54.81
N ASP A 227 18.76 1.91 54.83
CA ASP A 227 17.86 1.38 55.89
C ASP A 227 16.62 2.16 56.39
N THR A 228 15.44 1.53 56.30
CA THR A 228 14.76 0.92 57.46
C THR A 228 13.46 0.20 57.10
N HIS A 229 13.21 -0.87 57.86
CA HIS A 229 12.08 -1.80 57.84
C HIS A 229 10.70 -1.16 58.03
N LEU A 230 9.66 -1.81 57.47
CA LEU A 230 8.39 -2.12 58.16
C LEU A 230 7.66 -3.27 57.44
N THR A 231 7.49 -4.38 58.16
CA THR A 231 6.58 -5.51 57.86
C THR A 231 5.15 -5.15 58.25
N GLU A 232 4.14 -5.56 57.45
CA GLU A 232 2.90 -6.23 57.93
C GLU A 232 1.97 -6.67 56.77
N ALA A 233 1.90 -7.99 56.59
CA ALA A 233 0.76 -8.89 56.44
C ALA A 233 -0.56 -8.53 55.65
N ILE A 234 -0.99 -9.58 54.93
CA ILE A 234 -2.37 -10.02 54.56
C ILE A 234 -3.06 -9.41 53.32
N GLY A 235 -3.31 -10.29 52.34
CA GLY A 235 -4.41 -10.17 51.39
C GLY A 235 -4.15 -10.83 50.04
N GLU A 236 -4.42 -12.13 49.90
CA GLU A 236 -4.57 -12.79 48.59
C GLU A 236 -5.72 -12.11 47.79
N PRO A 237 -5.51 -11.72 46.52
CA PRO A 237 -6.61 -11.44 45.61
C PRO A 237 -7.13 -12.73 44.96
N PRO A 238 -8.43 -12.80 44.62
CA PRO A 238 -9.17 -14.04 44.46
C PRO A 238 -9.01 -14.71 43.09
N GLN A 239 -9.11 -16.03 43.07
CA GLN A 239 -9.30 -16.84 41.86
C GLN A 239 -10.52 -16.34 41.07
N ALA A 240 -10.28 -15.87 39.85
CA ALA A 240 -11.34 -15.54 38.91
C ALA A 240 -12.05 -16.82 38.44
N ALA A 241 -13.34 -16.88 38.76
CA ALA A 241 -14.25 -17.96 38.46
C ALA A 241 -14.30 -18.31 36.95
N ALA A 242 -14.44 -19.61 36.68
CA ALA A 242 -14.71 -20.14 35.34
C ALA A 242 -15.96 -19.48 34.72
N LYS A 243 -15.85 -19.02 33.46
CA LYS A 243 -17.01 -18.54 32.69
C LYS A 243 -17.99 -19.69 32.43
N PRO A 244 -19.31 -19.45 32.56
CA PRO A 244 -20.33 -20.48 32.36
C PRO A 244 -20.43 -20.91 30.89
N PRO A 245 -20.84 -22.16 30.61
CA PRO A 245 -20.98 -22.66 29.24
C PRO A 245 -22.07 -21.87 28.47
N GLU A 246 -21.77 -21.57 27.21
CA GLU A 246 -22.64 -20.80 26.31
C GLU A 246 -24.01 -21.48 26.11
N PRO A 247 -25.11 -20.70 26.02
CA PRO A 247 -26.45 -21.25 25.90
C PRO A 247 -26.67 -21.87 24.52
N LYS A 248 -26.99 -23.16 24.46
CA LYS A 248 -27.50 -23.83 23.26
C LYS A 248 -28.84 -23.20 22.87
N ARG A 249 -28.85 -22.35 21.85
CA ARG A 249 -30.08 -21.80 21.26
C ARG A 249 -30.70 -22.84 20.32
N ASN A 250 -31.65 -23.61 20.83
CA ASN A 250 -32.57 -24.41 20.01
C ASN A 250 -33.71 -23.51 19.52
N GLY A 251 -33.47 -22.79 18.43
CA GLY A 251 -34.47 -22.07 17.65
C GLY A 251 -34.27 -22.35 16.17
N LYS A 252 -35.33 -22.29 15.37
CA LYS A 252 -35.26 -22.41 13.91
C LYS A 252 -34.43 -21.22 13.40
N LYS A 253 -33.27 -21.49 12.78
CA LYS A 253 -32.38 -20.45 12.25
C LYS A 253 -33.01 -19.84 11.01
N THR A 254 -33.09 -18.52 10.96
CA THR A 254 -33.71 -17.80 9.85
C THR A 254 -32.77 -16.75 9.31
N VAL A 255 -32.66 -16.69 7.98
CA VAL A 255 -31.89 -15.70 7.24
C VAL A 255 -32.83 -14.98 6.30
N THR A 256 -32.78 -13.66 6.35
CA THR A 256 -33.58 -12.78 5.50
C THR A 256 -32.73 -12.27 4.36
N VAL A 257 -33.27 -12.31 3.14
CA VAL A 257 -32.65 -11.70 1.96
C VAL A 257 -33.53 -10.59 1.41
N ARG A 258 -32.89 -9.47 1.08
CA ARG A 258 -33.52 -8.28 0.50
C ARG A 258 -32.75 -7.86 -0.74
N PHE A 259 -33.43 -7.67 -1.85
CA PHE A 259 -32.79 -7.32 -3.11
C PHE A 259 -32.83 -5.81 -3.35
N GLU A 260 -31.69 -5.23 -3.78
CA GLU A 260 -31.63 -3.87 -4.34
C GLU A 260 -30.83 -3.91 -5.64
N GLY A 261 -31.53 -3.94 -6.78
CA GLY A 261 -30.93 -3.99 -8.10
C GLY A 261 -29.96 -5.17 -8.29
N ASN A 262 -28.68 -4.88 -8.52
CA ASN A 262 -27.65 -5.90 -8.76
C ASN A 262 -27.08 -6.53 -7.47
N PHE A 263 -27.59 -6.15 -6.30
CA PHE A 263 -27.11 -6.63 -5.01
C PHE A 263 -28.25 -7.23 -4.18
N ALA A 264 -27.87 -8.17 -3.31
CA ALA A 264 -28.72 -8.70 -2.27
C ALA A 264 -28.07 -8.44 -0.90
N PHE A 265 -28.92 -8.10 0.07
CA PHE A 265 -28.58 -7.83 1.45
C PHE A 265 -29.10 -8.97 2.31
N ILE A 266 -28.21 -9.61 3.04
CA ILE A 266 -28.50 -10.82 3.83
C ILE A 266 -28.34 -10.49 5.31
N SER A 267 -29.40 -10.71 6.10
CA SER A 267 -29.43 -10.43 7.54
C SER A 267 -30.07 -11.59 8.33
N GLY A 268 -29.97 -11.57 9.66
CA GLY A 268 -30.45 -12.67 10.53
C GLY A 268 -29.34 -13.57 11.06
N ASP A 269 -29.64 -14.86 11.27
CA ASP A 269 -28.71 -15.85 11.84
C ASP A 269 -27.68 -16.33 10.82
N THR A 270 -26.78 -15.41 10.44
CA THR A 270 -25.75 -15.64 9.43
C THR A 270 -24.48 -16.29 9.99
N TYR A 271 -24.45 -16.68 11.28
CA TYR A 271 -23.25 -17.20 11.94
C TYR A 271 -22.70 -18.44 11.25
N ASP A 272 -23.56 -19.42 10.96
CA ASP A 272 -23.13 -20.71 10.37
C ASP A 272 -22.70 -20.54 8.90
N ILE A 273 -23.31 -19.60 8.18
CA ILE A 273 -23.03 -19.34 6.76
C ILE A 273 -22.01 -18.22 6.55
N LYS A 274 -21.53 -17.59 7.63
CA LYS A 274 -20.59 -16.46 7.62
C LYS A 274 -19.33 -16.77 6.81
N ARG A 275 -18.78 -17.97 7.02
CA ARG A 275 -17.57 -18.43 6.36
C ARG A 275 -17.78 -18.63 4.87
N GLN A 276 -18.93 -19.18 4.47
CA GLN A 276 -19.28 -19.43 3.07
C GLN A 276 -19.54 -18.10 2.32
N ILE A 277 -20.24 -17.16 2.94
CA ILE A 277 -20.45 -15.80 2.38
C ILE A 277 -19.12 -15.06 2.23
N SER A 278 -18.22 -15.16 3.22
CA SER A 278 -16.94 -14.44 3.21
C SER A 278 -15.89 -15.06 2.28
N GLN A 279 -15.79 -16.39 2.19
CA GLN A 279 -14.75 -17.08 1.44
C GLN A 279 -15.19 -17.48 0.03
N GLY A 280 -16.48 -17.80 -0.16
CA GLY A 280 -17.02 -18.22 -1.45
C GLY A 280 -17.63 -17.10 -2.29
N MET A 281 -18.13 -16.04 -1.65
CA MET A 281 -19.08 -15.11 -2.31
C MET A 281 -18.61 -13.65 -2.34
N SER A 282 -17.38 -13.36 -1.90
CA SER A 282 -16.80 -12.01 -1.80
C SER A 282 -17.75 -10.99 -1.11
N GLY A 283 -18.62 -11.46 -0.22
CA GLY A 283 -19.58 -10.63 0.47
C GLY A 283 -18.89 -9.63 1.38
N LYS A 284 -19.38 -8.38 1.41
CA LYS A 284 -18.89 -7.35 2.34
C LYS A 284 -19.89 -7.16 3.46
N TRP A 285 -19.44 -7.36 4.70
CA TRP A 285 -20.23 -7.06 5.89
C TRP A 285 -20.39 -5.55 6.08
N GLN A 286 -21.63 -5.08 6.14
CA GLN A 286 -21.99 -3.69 6.44
C GLN A 286 -22.19 -3.54 7.95
N LYS A 287 -21.25 -2.85 8.61
CA LYS A 287 -21.27 -2.70 10.08
C LYS A 287 -22.47 -1.88 10.58
N GLU A 288 -22.91 -0.90 9.79
CA GLU A 288 -24.01 0.01 10.15
C GLU A 288 -25.37 -0.67 10.11
N SER A 289 -25.65 -1.45 9.05
CA SER A 289 -26.93 -2.16 8.90
C SER A 289 -26.93 -3.57 9.47
N LYS A 290 -25.75 -4.12 9.84
CA LYS A 290 -25.56 -5.51 10.28
C LYS A 290 -26.03 -6.54 9.25
N GLU A 291 -25.70 -6.31 7.99
CA GLU A 291 -26.08 -7.17 6.86
C GLU A 291 -24.88 -7.48 5.96
N TRP A 292 -24.93 -8.59 5.23
CA TRP A 292 -23.98 -8.91 4.15
C TRP A 292 -24.47 -8.34 2.82
N LYS A 293 -23.62 -7.61 2.12
CA LYS A 293 -23.87 -7.22 0.72
C LYS A 293 -23.20 -8.22 -0.23
N VAL A 294 -24.00 -8.91 -1.04
CA VAL A 294 -23.58 -9.85 -2.09
C VAL A 294 -24.21 -9.48 -3.44
N ALA A 295 -23.75 -10.04 -4.55
CA ALA A 295 -24.41 -9.85 -5.85
C ALA A 295 -25.76 -10.59 -5.90
N SER A 296 -26.80 -10.00 -6.50
CA SER A 296 -28.15 -10.60 -6.51
C SER A 296 -28.22 -11.92 -7.27
N VAL A 297 -27.44 -12.06 -8.35
CA VAL A 297 -27.30 -13.28 -9.16
C VAL A 297 -26.84 -14.49 -8.33
N TRP A 298 -26.17 -14.25 -7.20
CA TRP A 298 -25.66 -15.30 -6.33
C TRP A 298 -26.69 -15.92 -5.38
N VAL A 299 -27.84 -15.28 -5.21
CA VAL A 299 -28.89 -15.83 -4.35
C VAL A 299 -29.49 -17.07 -4.98
N SER A 300 -29.71 -17.03 -6.30
CA SER A 300 -30.39 -18.06 -7.09
C SER A 300 -29.47 -18.93 -7.96
N CYS A 301 -28.14 -18.76 -7.89
CA CYS A 301 -27.21 -19.60 -8.65
C CYS A 301 -26.96 -20.96 -7.97
N GLN A 302 -26.51 -21.94 -8.75
CA GLN A 302 -26.07 -23.23 -8.23
C GLN A 302 -24.84 -23.03 -7.31
N GLY A 303 -24.85 -23.60 -6.11
CA GLY A 303 -23.89 -23.33 -5.03
C GLY A 303 -24.11 -21.98 -4.31
N GLY A 304 -25.23 -21.32 -4.58
CA GLY A 304 -25.59 -19.99 -4.06
C GLY A 304 -26.20 -20.01 -2.66
N LEU A 305 -26.79 -18.88 -2.26
CA LEU A 305 -27.33 -18.69 -0.90
C LEU A 305 -28.42 -19.72 -0.54
N GLU A 306 -29.28 -20.08 -1.49
CA GLU A 306 -30.34 -21.07 -1.27
C GLU A 306 -29.80 -22.46 -0.90
N GLU A 307 -28.79 -22.94 -1.62
CA GLU A 307 -28.17 -24.25 -1.38
C GLU A 307 -27.39 -24.27 -0.05
N VAL A 308 -26.66 -23.19 0.24
CA VAL A 308 -25.93 -23.00 1.50
C VAL A 308 -26.88 -22.95 2.70
N CYS A 309 -28.05 -22.31 2.57
CA CYS A 309 -29.07 -22.30 3.62
C CYS A 309 -29.70 -23.70 3.81
N GLN A 310 -29.94 -24.44 2.72
CA GLN A 310 -30.45 -25.83 2.80
C GLN A 310 -29.46 -26.77 3.49
N GLU A 311 -28.16 -26.72 3.15
CA GLU A 311 -27.11 -27.53 3.78
C GLU A 311 -27.02 -27.31 5.30
N ASN A 312 -27.20 -26.06 5.72
CA ASN A 312 -27.10 -25.66 7.12
C ASN A 312 -28.45 -25.70 7.88
N ARG A 313 -29.53 -26.17 7.24
CA ARG A 313 -30.90 -26.22 7.79
C ARG A 313 -31.39 -24.87 8.29
N ILE A 314 -31.13 -23.82 7.52
CA ILE A 314 -31.53 -22.43 7.77
C ILE A 314 -32.72 -22.11 6.86
N GLU A 315 -33.75 -21.51 7.43
CA GLU A 315 -34.90 -21.03 6.67
C GLU A 315 -34.57 -19.69 5.99
N LEU A 316 -34.70 -19.63 4.67
CA LEU A 316 -34.52 -18.41 3.89
C LEU A 316 -35.87 -17.70 3.75
N VAL A 317 -35.92 -16.43 4.15
CA VAL A 317 -37.10 -15.56 4.02
C VAL A 317 -36.76 -14.43 3.07
N GLU A 318 -37.48 -14.35 1.96
CA GLU A 318 -37.35 -13.25 1.01
C GLU A 318 -38.26 -12.08 1.43
N GLN A 319 -37.67 -10.91 1.64
CA GLN A 319 -38.44 -9.67 1.82
C GLN A 319 -38.77 -9.09 0.45
N GLN A 320 -40.03 -9.25 0.01
CA GLN A 320 -40.54 -8.54 -1.16
C GLN A 320 -40.70 -7.06 -0.82
N GLU A 321 -40.19 -6.17 -1.68
CA GLU A 321 -40.49 -4.75 -1.62
C GLU A 321 -42.00 -4.56 -1.87
N THR A 322 -42.73 -4.05 -0.88
CA THR A 322 -44.03 -3.43 -1.16
C THR A 322 -43.76 -2.21 -2.03
N PRO A 323 -44.34 -2.08 -3.24
CA PRO A 323 -44.12 -0.91 -4.07
C PRO A 323 -44.60 0.33 -3.31
N ALA A 324 -43.69 1.27 -3.08
CA ALA A 324 -44.02 2.56 -2.49
C ALA A 324 -45.03 3.28 -3.40
N SER A 325 -46.19 3.61 -2.82
CA SER A 325 -47.28 4.34 -3.47
C SER A 325 -47.00 5.84 -3.52
#